data_AF-A0A5N5LGP6-F1
#
_entry.id   AF-A0A5N5LGP6-F1
#
_cell.length_a   1.000
_cell.length_b   1.000
_cell.length_c   1.000
_cell.angle_alpha   90.00
_cell.angle_beta   90.00
_cell.angle_gamma   90.00
#
_symmetry.space_group_name_H-M   'P 1'
#
loop_
_entity.id
_entity.type
_entity.pdbx_description
1 polymer ?
#
loop_
_entity_poly.entity_id
_entity_poly.type
_entity_poly.pdbx_seq_one_letter_code
_entity_poly.pdbx_strand_id
1 'polypeptide(L)'
;MDQKKSNSPKNTSRDLLVCGNGQGIHDKLLLKSKRASSLHTEKVPRSSVLDRLQCFLPQMALANETLRQQMENLPAGHFDIESVEEAEKVIEMDVALVELEGSDSSEEEESPRRRAQMKRLSVQKRLNYLATGREKPTLKC
;
A
#
# COMPACT_ATOMS: atom_id res chain seq x y z
N MET A 1 -30.61 61.85 -24.66
CA MET A 1 -29.17 61.56 -24.81
C MET A 1 -28.81 60.51 -23.78
N ASP A 2 -28.98 59.26 -24.21
CA ASP A 2 -28.84 58.03 -23.44
C ASP A 2 -27.41 57.80 -22.98
N GLN A 3 -27.23 57.30 -21.75
CA GLN A 3 -26.02 56.56 -21.40
C GLN A 3 -26.40 55.20 -20.81
N LYS A 4 -26.34 54.20 -21.68
CA LYS A 4 -26.45 52.77 -21.44
C LYS A 4 -25.22 52.30 -20.66
N LYS A 5 -25.36 52.02 -19.36
CA LYS A 5 -24.36 51.29 -18.56
C LYS A 5 -24.25 49.85 -19.10
N SER A 6 -23.30 49.58 -19.98
CA SER A 6 -22.96 48.22 -20.38
C SER A 6 -22.12 47.57 -19.29
N ASN A 7 -22.75 46.72 -18.49
CA ASN A 7 -22.08 45.82 -17.55
C ASN A 7 -21.42 44.70 -18.36
N SER A 8 -20.17 44.87 -18.79
CA SER A 8 -19.41 43.79 -19.42
C SER A 8 -18.84 42.88 -18.32
N PRO A 9 -19.06 41.55 -18.36
CA PRO A 9 -18.40 40.64 -17.45
C PRO A 9 -16.89 40.69 -17.73
N LYS A 10 -16.16 41.42 -16.87
CA LYS A 10 -14.70 41.41 -16.88
C LYS A 10 -14.28 39.99 -16.53
N ASN A 11 -13.85 39.25 -17.53
CA ASN A 11 -13.26 37.92 -17.41
C ASN A 11 -11.86 38.05 -16.79
N THR A 12 -11.82 38.47 -15.53
CA THR A 12 -10.62 38.66 -14.70
C THR A 12 -9.75 37.42 -14.66
N SER A 13 -10.32 36.23 -14.89
CA SER A 13 -9.59 34.96 -14.95
C SER A 13 -8.59 34.90 -16.09
N ARG A 14 -8.82 35.54 -17.23
CA ARG A 14 -7.87 35.53 -18.36
C ARG A 14 -6.70 36.48 -18.13
N ASP A 15 -6.96 37.65 -17.53
CA ASP A 15 -5.90 38.60 -17.14
C ASP A 15 -4.93 38.03 -16.10
N LEU A 16 -5.39 37.06 -15.28
CA LEU A 16 -4.55 36.37 -14.30
C LEU A 16 -3.66 35.25 -14.90
N LEU A 17 -3.91 34.87 -16.16
CA LEU A 17 -3.23 33.75 -16.82
C LEU A 17 -2.24 34.20 -17.92
N VAL A 18 -2.11 35.50 -18.18
CA VAL A 18 -1.10 36.03 -19.12
C VAL A 18 0.28 35.98 -18.44
N CYS A 19 1.01 34.90 -18.68
CA CYS A 19 2.42 34.76 -18.33
C CYS A 19 3.27 35.09 -19.56
N GLY A 20 4.06 36.15 -19.46
CA GLY A 20 4.96 36.61 -20.52
C GLY A 20 4.71 38.07 -20.88
N ASN A 21 5.71 38.91 -20.60
CA ASN A 21 5.82 40.34 -20.93
C ASN A 21 5.07 41.37 -20.06
N GLY A 22 4.43 40.98 -18.96
CA GLY A 22 3.77 41.94 -18.05
C GLY A 22 4.49 42.10 -16.72
N GLN A 23 4.82 43.34 -16.33
CA GLN A 23 5.27 43.74 -14.99
C GLN A 23 4.39 43.22 -13.81
N GLY A 24 3.20 42.67 -14.08
CA GLY A 24 2.21 42.28 -13.07
C GLY A 24 2.57 41.09 -12.17
N ILE A 25 3.47 40.19 -12.58
CA ILE A 25 3.88 39.06 -11.72
C ILE A 25 4.71 39.54 -10.51
N HIS A 26 5.50 40.60 -10.68
CA HIS A 26 6.35 41.13 -9.62
C HIS A 26 5.53 41.83 -8.52
N ASP A 27 4.50 42.59 -8.92
CA ASP A 27 3.65 43.35 -8.00
C ASP A 27 2.68 42.47 -7.22
N LYS A 28 2.19 41.38 -7.84
CA LYS A 28 1.22 40.47 -7.19
C LYS A 28 1.88 39.42 -6.29
N LEU A 29 3.09 38.99 -6.61
CA LEU A 29 3.81 37.97 -5.85
C LEU A 29 4.84 38.56 -4.87
N LEU A 30 4.86 39.88 -4.69
CA LEU A 30 5.85 40.60 -3.86
C LEU A 30 7.30 40.22 -4.21
N LEU A 31 7.54 39.86 -5.47
CA LEU A 31 8.86 39.47 -5.95
C LEU A 31 9.66 40.75 -6.17
N LYS A 32 10.49 41.12 -5.19
CA LYS A 32 11.45 42.22 -5.34
C LYS A 32 12.23 42.00 -6.63
N SER A 33 12.14 42.95 -7.57
CA SER A 33 12.90 42.94 -8.83
C SER A 33 14.40 43.06 -8.52
N LYS A 34 15.02 41.95 -8.15
CA LYS A 34 16.46 41.84 -7.98
C LYS A 34 17.05 41.80 -9.38
N ARG A 35 17.76 42.89 -9.77
CA ARG A 35 18.61 42.94 -10.96
C ARG A 35 19.36 41.62 -11.06
N ALA A 36 19.32 40.99 -12.24
CA ALA A 36 19.79 39.65 -12.55
C ALA A 36 21.22 39.36 -12.06
N SER A 37 21.38 39.13 -10.76
CA SER A 37 22.40 38.22 -10.26
C SER A 37 21.97 36.85 -10.80
N SER A 38 22.78 36.25 -11.66
CA SER A 38 22.48 34.95 -12.29
C SER A 38 21.84 34.02 -11.26
N LEU A 39 20.57 33.69 -11.50
CA LEU A 39 19.86 32.71 -10.68
C LEU A 39 20.51 31.37 -10.98
N HIS A 40 21.46 30.97 -10.13
CA HIS A 40 22.14 29.69 -10.26
C HIS A 40 21.20 28.62 -9.74
N THR A 41 20.54 27.90 -10.65
CA THR A 41 19.88 26.64 -10.32
C THR A 41 20.94 25.54 -10.36
N GLU A 42 21.22 24.93 -9.21
CA GLU A 42 22.07 23.74 -9.15
C GLU A 42 21.25 22.51 -9.57
N LYS A 43 21.81 21.68 -10.45
CA LYS A 43 21.18 20.42 -10.81
C LYS A 43 21.35 19.45 -9.65
N VAL A 44 20.24 18.98 -9.10
CA VAL A 44 20.27 17.94 -8.07
C VAL A 44 20.87 16.66 -8.68
N PRO A 45 21.88 16.05 -8.04
CA PRO A 45 22.46 14.81 -8.53
C PRO A 45 21.43 13.68 -8.51
N ARG A 46 21.56 12.75 -9.45
CA ARG A 46 20.68 11.59 -9.56
C ARG A 46 20.80 10.72 -8.31
N SER A 47 19.68 10.19 -7.82
CA SER A 47 19.70 9.33 -6.64
C SER A 47 20.28 7.95 -6.96
N SER A 48 20.98 7.35 -6.00
CA SER A 48 21.54 6.00 -6.13
C SER A 48 20.47 4.93 -6.39
N VAL A 49 19.22 5.19 -5.98
CA VAL A 49 18.07 4.33 -6.30
C VAL A 49 17.78 4.34 -7.81
N LEU A 50 17.77 5.52 -8.44
CA LEU A 50 17.49 5.65 -9.87
C LEU A 50 18.59 5.01 -10.73
N ASP A 51 19.83 4.99 -10.26
CA ASP A 51 20.93 4.30 -10.94
C ASP A 51 20.76 2.78 -10.88
N ARG A 52 20.39 2.24 -9.71
CA ARG A 52 20.08 0.81 -9.56
C ARG A 52 18.91 0.38 -10.47
N LEU A 53 17.86 1.19 -10.55
CA LEU A 53 16.73 0.92 -11.43
C LEU A 53 17.12 0.93 -12.91
N GLN A 54 17.98 1.85 -13.32
CA GLN A 54 18.45 1.92 -14.70
C GLN A 54 19.19 0.64 -15.12
N CYS A 55 19.97 0.04 -14.22
CA CYS A 55 20.64 -1.22 -14.48
C CYS A 55 19.70 -2.44 -14.36
N PHE A 56 18.74 -2.40 -13.44
CA PHE A 56 17.86 -3.53 -13.14
C PHE A 56 16.77 -3.75 -14.18
N LEU A 57 16.14 -2.67 -14.69
CA LEU A 57 14.99 -2.79 -15.60
C LEU A 57 15.30 -3.58 -16.89
N PRO A 58 16.46 -3.40 -17.56
CA PRO A 58 16.83 -4.22 -18.70
C PRO A 58 17.03 -5.70 -18.35
N GLN A 59 17.63 -5.99 -17.19
CA GLN A 59 17.85 -7.38 -16.72
C GLN A 59 16.52 -8.08 -16.45
N MET A 60 15.59 -7.37 -15.79
CA MET A 60 14.24 -7.86 -15.52
C MET A 60 13.46 -8.09 -16.81
N ALA A 61 13.56 -7.19 -17.80
CA ALA A 61 12.92 -7.35 -19.10
C ALA A 61 13.41 -8.63 -19.81
N LEU A 62 14.74 -8.83 -19.84
CA LEU A 62 15.34 -10.05 -20.42
C LEU A 62 14.89 -11.32 -19.69
N ALA A 63 14.88 -11.29 -18.36
CA ALA A 63 14.40 -12.41 -17.55
C ALA A 63 12.92 -12.74 -17.84
N ASN A 64 12.07 -11.71 -17.99
CA ASN A 64 10.65 -11.89 -18.32
C ASN A 64 10.45 -12.46 -19.72
N GLU A 65 11.23 -12.05 -20.70
CA GLU A 65 11.19 -12.63 -22.06
C GLU A 65 11.61 -14.10 -22.04
N THR A 66 12.67 -14.41 -21.29
CA THR A 66 13.16 -15.78 -21.12
C THR A 66 12.11 -16.66 -20.45
N LEU A 67 11.47 -16.15 -19.38
CA LEU A 67 10.40 -16.84 -18.68
C LEU A 67 9.19 -17.08 -19.59
N ARG A 68 8.79 -16.11 -20.42
CA ARG A 68 7.69 -16.31 -21.38
C ARG A 68 8.01 -17.41 -22.39
N GLN A 69 9.20 -17.41 -22.98
CA GLN A 69 9.63 -18.47 -23.90
C GLN A 69 9.62 -19.82 -23.21
N GLN A 70 10.07 -19.88 -21.96
CA GLN A 70 10.05 -21.10 -21.16
C GLN A 70 8.62 -21.57 -20.88
N MET A 71 7.71 -20.69 -20.48
CA MET A 71 6.31 -21.03 -20.22
C MET A 71 5.58 -21.57 -21.46
N GLU A 72 5.96 -21.13 -22.67
CA GLU A 72 5.40 -21.66 -23.92
C GLU A 72 5.91 -23.07 -24.25
N ASN A 73 7.15 -23.41 -23.86
CA ASN A 73 7.81 -24.66 -24.22
C ASN A 73 7.73 -25.74 -23.13
N LEU A 74 7.53 -25.36 -21.87
CA LEU A 74 7.51 -26.25 -20.72
C LEU A 74 6.08 -26.59 -20.28
N PRO A 75 5.87 -27.75 -19.62
CA PRO A 75 4.57 -28.12 -19.08
C PRO A 75 4.08 -27.12 -18.02
N ALA A 76 2.75 -26.97 -17.92
CA ALA A 76 2.10 -26.02 -17.01
C ALA A 76 2.43 -26.19 -15.51
N GLY A 77 2.95 -27.36 -15.09
CA GLY A 77 3.37 -27.64 -13.71
C GLY A 77 4.86 -27.45 -13.44
N HIS A 78 5.67 -27.06 -14.44
CA HIS A 78 7.10 -26.84 -14.23
C HIS A 78 7.38 -25.60 -13.38
N PHE A 79 6.54 -24.57 -13.53
CA PHE A 79 6.59 -23.34 -12.75
C PHE A 79 5.46 -23.32 -11.72
N ASP A 80 5.45 -24.31 -10.83
CA ASP A 80 4.52 -24.36 -9.71
C ASP A 80 5.07 -23.60 -8.50
N ILE A 81 4.51 -22.42 -8.23
CA ILE A 81 4.91 -21.56 -7.10
C ILE A 81 4.44 -22.09 -5.74
N GLU A 82 3.57 -23.10 -5.73
CA GLU A 82 3.08 -23.76 -4.52
C GLU A 82 3.85 -25.07 -4.24
N SER A 83 4.73 -25.49 -5.15
CA SER A 83 5.51 -26.71 -4.97
C SER A 83 6.49 -26.58 -3.81
N VAL A 84 6.28 -27.41 -2.79
CA VAL A 84 7.13 -27.54 -1.60
C VAL A 84 7.89 -28.87 -1.57
N GLU A 85 7.90 -29.61 -2.67
CA GLU A 85 8.48 -30.97 -2.74
C GLU A 85 10.00 -30.97 -2.53
N GLU A 86 10.67 -29.96 -3.08
CA GLU A 86 12.13 -29.79 -3.03
C GLU A 86 12.59 -28.88 -1.87
N ALA A 87 11.63 -28.24 -1.18
CA ALA A 87 11.90 -27.32 -0.08
C ALA A 87 12.02 -28.04 1.28
N GLU A 88 12.74 -27.42 2.21
CA GLU A 88 12.79 -27.90 3.59
C GLU A 88 11.40 -27.75 4.25
N LYS A 89 10.96 -28.78 4.97
CA LYS A 89 9.66 -28.79 5.66
C LYS A 89 9.70 -27.97 6.95
N VAL A 90 9.79 -26.66 6.82
CA VAL A 90 9.79 -25.70 7.93
C VAL A 90 8.45 -24.98 7.99
N ILE A 91 7.87 -24.89 9.20
CA ILE A 91 6.68 -24.07 9.46
C ILE A 91 7.13 -22.88 10.30
N GLU A 92 7.29 -21.72 9.67
CA GLU A 92 7.54 -20.46 10.36
C GLU A 92 6.22 -19.91 10.91
N MET A 93 6.22 -19.52 12.19
CA MET A 93 5.04 -19.01 12.87
C MET A 93 5.42 -17.75 13.64
N ASP A 94 4.88 -16.61 13.22
CA ASP A 94 4.99 -15.36 13.96
C ASP A 94 4.13 -15.42 15.23
N VAL A 95 4.76 -15.46 16.40
CA VAL A 95 4.07 -15.40 17.69
C VAL A 95 4.08 -13.96 18.19
N ALA A 96 2.95 -13.27 18.02
CA ALA A 96 2.74 -11.98 18.66
C ALA A 96 2.37 -12.20 20.14
N LEU A 97 3.28 -11.83 21.05
CA LEU A 97 2.98 -11.76 22.47
C LEU A 97 2.21 -10.45 22.73
N VAL A 98 0.89 -10.55 22.86
CA VAL A 98 0.07 -9.45 23.35
C VAL A 98 -0.05 -9.61 24.86
N GLU A 99 0.37 -8.60 25.61
CA GLU A 99 0.09 -8.49 27.03
C GLU A 99 -1.43 -8.31 27.18
N LEU A 100 -2.11 -9.39 27.55
CA LEU A 100 -3.48 -9.31 28.03
C LEU A 100 -3.39 -8.66 29.41
N GLU A 101 -3.62 -7.34 29.49
CA GLU A 101 -3.84 -6.68 30.77
C GLU A 101 -4.88 -7.50 31.53
N GLY A 102 -4.50 -7.96 32.73
CA GLY A 102 -5.23 -8.94 33.50
C GLY A 102 -6.67 -8.50 33.72
N SER A 103 -7.59 -9.10 32.97
CA SER A 103 -8.98 -9.14 33.38
C SER A 103 -9.04 -10.02 34.61
N ASP A 104 -9.01 -9.38 35.78
CA ASP A 104 -9.23 -10.00 37.08
C ASP A 104 -10.71 -10.44 37.16
N SER A 105 -11.05 -11.48 36.40
CA SER A 105 -12.29 -12.22 36.59
C SER A 105 -12.03 -13.13 37.78
N SER A 106 -12.60 -12.77 38.93
CA SER A 106 -12.59 -13.59 40.14
C SER A 106 -13.29 -14.93 39.85
N GLU A 107 -12.53 -15.91 39.39
CA GLU A 107 -13.00 -17.27 39.15
C GLU A 107 -12.33 -18.20 40.16
N GLU A 108 -13.17 -18.70 41.07
CA GLU A 108 -12.85 -19.72 42.07
C GLU A 108 -12.00 -20.86 41.45
N GLU A 109 -10.77 -21.02 41.94
CA GLU A 109 -9.85 -22.17 41.80
C GLU A 109 -10.27 -23.25 40.78
N GLU A 110 -10.32 -22.91 39.48
CA GLU A 110 -10.58 -23.91 38.46
C GLU A 110 -9.30 -24.70 38.19
N SER A 111 -9.19 -25.83 38.89
CA SER A 111 -8.08 -26.78 38.78
C SER A 111 -7.63 -27.02 37.33
N PRO A 112 -6.30 -27.09 37.07
CA PRO A 112 -5.72 -27.11 35.72
C PRO A 112 -6.21 -28.29 34.86
N ARG A 113 -6.69 -29.36 35.51
CA ARG A 113 -7.35 -30.49 34.85
C ARG A 113 -8.65 -30.10 34.17
N ARG A 114 -9.51 -29.30 34.84
CA ARG A 114 -10.77 -28.83 34.27
C ARG A 114 -10.53 -27.88 33.10
N ARG A 115 -9.59 -26.94 33.23
CA ARG A 115 -9.20 -26.05 32.13
C ARG A 115 -8.68 -26.81 30.91
N ALA A 116 -7.81 -27.80 31.13
CA ALA A 116 -7.31 -28.66 30.04
C ALA A 116 -8.43 -29.48 29.38
N GLN A 117 -9.38 -29.98 30.19
CA GLN A 117 -10.51 -30.75 29.70
C GLN A 117 -11.49 -29.87 28.90
N MET A 118 -11.73 -28.64 29.32
CA MET A 118 -12.57 -27.68 28.60
C MET A 118 -11.94 -27.29 27.25
N LYS A 119 -10.61 -27.11 27.18
CA LYS A 119 -9.88 -26.91 25.92
C LYS A 119 -10.02 -28.11 24.98
N ARG A 120 -9.82 -29.34 25.49
CA ARG A 120 -9.98 -30.57 24.70
C ARG A 120 -11.40 -30.73 24.17
N LEU A 121 -12.40 -30.47 25.01
CA LEU A 121 -13.81 -30.51 24.63
C LEU A 121 -14.15 -29.45 23.56
N SER A 122 -13.60 -28.23 23.68
CA SER A 122 -13.81 -27.18 22.68
C SER A 122 -13.22 -27.53 21.32
N VAL A 123 -12.00 -28.09 21.30
CA VAL A 123 -11.35 -28.59 20.08
C VAL A 123 -12.14 -29.74 19.46
N GLN A 124 -12.54 -30.72 20.28
CA GLN A 124 -13.35 -31.84 19.81
C GLN A 124 -14.71 -31.38 19.25
N LYS A 125 -15.33 -30.38 19.88
CA LYS A 125 -16.59 -29.79 19.43
C LYS A 125 -16.42 -29.04 18.10
N ARG A 126 -15.30 -28.33 17.90
CA ARG A 126 -14.95 -27.75 16.58
C ARG A 126 -14.74 -28.84 15.54
N LEU A 127 -13.97 -29.89 15.83
CA LEU A 127 -13.74 -30.99 14.89
C LEU A 127 -15.04 -31.70 14.48
N ASN A 128 -15.91 -32.00 15.45
CA ASN A 128 -17.22 -32.62 15.17
C ASN A 128 -18.12 -31.72 14.32
N TYR A 129 -18.05 -30.41 14.53
CA TYR A 129 -18.78 -29.44 13.74
C TYR A 129 -18.29 -29.41 12.27
N LEU A 130 -16.97 -29.42 12.05
CA LEU A 130 -16.40 -29.52 10.69
C LEU A 130 -16.78 -30.85 10.02
N ALA A 131 -16.81 -31.95 10.79
CA ALA A 131 -17.14 -33.28 10.27
C ALA A 131 -18.63 -33.45 9.93
N THR A 132 -19.52 -32.73 10.62
CA THR A 132 -20.99 -32.86 10.43
C THR A 132 -21.60 -31.78 9.54
N GLY A 133 -20.80 -30.79 9.10
CA GLY A 133 -21.19 -29.79 8.10
C GLY A 133 -22.36 -28.87 8.49
N ARG A 134 -22.79 -28.86 9.76
CA ARG A 134 -23.85 -27.95 10.23
C ARG A 134 -23.27 -26.56 10.43
N GLU A 135 -23.98 -25.48 10.10
CA GLU A 135 -23.54 -24.10 10.38
C GLU A 135 -23.68 -23.72 11.87
N LYS A 136 -22.79 -22.86 12.41
CA LYS A 136 -22.75 -22.48 13.83
C LYS A 136 -23.99 -21.63 14.03
N PRO A 137 -24.75 -21.82 15.13
CA PRO A 137 -25.84 -20.91 15.42
C PRO A 137 -25.24 -19.51 15.62
N THR A 138 -25.37 -18.66 14.61
CA THR A 138 -25.06 -17.24 14.72
C THR A 138 -26.12 -16.65 15.64
N LEU A 139 -25.68 -16.12 16.78
CA LEU A 139 -26.53 -15.32 17.63
C LEU A 139 -26.98 -14.12 16.80
N LYS A 140 -28.25 -14.10 16.40
CA LYS A 140 -28.89 -12.92 15.81
C LYS A 140 -29.09 -11.93 16.95
N CYS A 141 -28.53 -10.74 16.77
CA CYS A 141 -28.80 -9.57 17.59
C CYS A 141 -30.29 -9.20 17.54
#